data_AF-A0A7S2JZG5-F1
#
_entry.id   AF-A0A7S2JZG5-F1
#
_cell.length_a   1.000
_cell.length_b   1.000
_cell.length_c   1.000
_cell.angle_alpha   90.00
_cell.angle_beta   90.00
_cell.angle_gamma   90.00
#
_symmetry.space_group_name_H-M   'P 1'
#
loop_
_entity.id
_entity.type
_entity.pdbx_description
1 polymer ?
#
loop_
_entity_poly.entity_id
_entity_poly.type
_entity_poly.pdbx_seq_one_letter_code
_entity_poly.pdbx_strand_id
1 'polypeptide(L)'
;SHRNHARPHWSPRGTREVARMRVSLSFASTCIWLAASAGAYEWAGIFEVPQSTYMWTAQKVQGNYTDPTMKLAILPADVATQEALGALAQEGARALEEAC
;
A
#
# COMPACT_ATOMS: atom_id res chain seq x y z
N SER A 1 -9.59 -49.19 -19.20
CA SER A 1 -8.50 -48.29 -18.77
C SER A 1 -9.08 -47.29 -17.77
N HIS A 2 -9.16 -47.68 -16.49
CA HIS A 2 -9.63 -46.80 -15.41
C HIS A 2 -8.41 -46.22 -14.70
N ARG A 3 -8.15 -44.92 -14.88
CA ARG A 3 -7.11 -44.20 -14.12
C ARG A 3 -7.73 -43.75 -12.79
N ASN A 4 -7.36 -44.47 -11.74
CA ASN A 4 -7.66 -44.12 -10.35
C ASN A 4 -6.96 -42.81 -9.98
N HIS A 5 -7.73 -41.82 -9.55
CA HIS A 5 -7.23 -40.60 -8.93
C HIS A 5 -6.71 -40.91 -7.52
N ALA A 6 -5.39 -40.99 -7.36
CA ALA A 6 -4.78 -41.03 -6.04
C ALA A 6 -4.96 -39.66 -5.36
N ARG A 7 -5.73 -39.61 -4.27
CA ARG A 7 -5.75 -38.44 -3.38
C ARG A 7 -4.49 -38.48 -2.50
N PRO A 8 -3.80 -37.36 -2.29
CA PRO A 8 -2.67 -37.34 -1.36
C PRO A 8 -3.20 -37.53 0.06
N HIS A 9 -2.86 -38.68 0.67
CA HIS A 9 -3.05 -38.91 2.09
C HIS A 9 -2.12 -37.96 2.88
N TRP A 10 -2.70 -37.06 3.66
CA TRP A 10 -1.99 -36.23 4.61
C TRP A 10 -1.86 -37.02 5.93
N SER A 11 -0.63 -37.33 6.35
CA SER A 11 -0.37 -37.87 7.68
C SER A 11 -0.21 -36.72 8.68
N PRO A 12 -0.95 -36.71 9.81
CA PRO A 12 -0.70 -35.73 10.86
C PRO A 12 0.64 -36.03 11.53
N ARG A 13 1.57 -35.07 11.45
CA ARG A 13 2.81 -35.08 12.22
C ARG A 13 2.48 -35.10 13.71
N GLY A 14 3.28 -35.89 14.45
CA GLY A 14 3.10 -36.23 15.86
C GLY A 14 2.78 -35.05 16.77
N THR A 15 1.92 -35.35 17.75
CA THR A 15 1.54 -34.50 18.86
C THR A 15 2.77 -34.15 19.70
N ARG A 16 3.36 -32.98 19.45
CA ARG A 16 4.24 -32.34 20.44
C ARG A 16 3.33 -31.69 21.46
N GLU A 17 3.48 -32.11 22.72
CA GLU A 17 2.91 -31.44 23.89
C GLU A 17 3.17 -29.94 23.80
N VAL A 18 2.10 -29.17 23.70
CA VAL A 18 2.16 -27.71 23.73
C VAL A 18 1.97 -27.26 25.17
N ALA A 19 3.08 -27.13 25.89
CA ALA A 19 3.12 -26.41 27.16
C ALA A 19 2.69 -24.95 26.91
N ARG A 20 1.45 -24.63 27.29
CA ARG A 20 0.88 -23.28 27.17
C ARG A 20 1.42 -22.41 28.31
N MET A 21 2.57 -21.77 28.09
CA MET A 21 3.04 -20.67 28.93
C MET A 21 2.22 -19.42 28.59
N ARG A 22 1.39 -18.97 29.53
CA ARG A 22 0.66 -17.69 29.44
C ARG A 22 1.55 -16.58 29.99
N VAL A 23 2.02 -15.69 29.14
CA VAL A 23 2.63 -14.42 29.55
C VAL A 23 1.62 -13.32 29.29
N SER A 24 0.98 -12.84 30.37
CA SER A 24 0.15 -11.64 30.34
C SER A 24 1.07 -10.42 30.47
N LEU A 25 1.30 -9.70 29.38
CA LEU A 25 1.91 -8.36 29.42
C LEU A 25 0.78 -7.33 29.34
N SER A 26 0.43 -6.76 30.49
CA SER A 26 -0.34 -5.51 30.55
C SER A 26 0.61 -4.35 30.27
N PHE A 27 0.73 -3.95 29.01
CA PHE A 27 1.28 -2.65 28.64
C PHE A 27 0.12 -1.72 28.29
N ALA A 28 -0.47 -1.08 29.30
CA ALA A 28 -1.17 0.18 29.09
C ALA A 28 -0.10 1.27 28.93
N SER A 29 0.58 1.27 27.77
CA SER A 29 1.52 2.31 27.39
C SER A 29 0.74 3.43 26.76
N THR A 30 0.46 4.46 27.56
CA THR A 30 -0.10 5.73 27.11
C THR A 30 0.97 6.48 26.30
N CYS A 31 1.26 5.99 25.10
CA CYS A 31 1.67 6.86 24.02
C CYS A 31 0.37 7.12 23.27
N ILE A 32 -0.20 8.30 23.49
CA ILE A 32 -0.95 9.00 22.46
C ILE A 32 -0.13 8.76 21.20
N TRP A 33 -0.67 7.94 20.30
CA TRP A 33 -0.09 7.80 18.97
C TRP A 33 -0.17 9.22 18.42
N LEU A 34 0.94 9.93 18.53
CA LEU A 34 1.28 11.03 17.66
C LEU A 34 0.94 10.45 16.30
N ALA A 35 -0.19 10.88 15.73
CA ALA A 35 -0.59 10.45 14.42
C ALA A 35 0.62 10.81 13.56
N ALA A 36 1.43 9.81 13.24
CA ALA A 36 2.35 9.90 12.12
C ALA A 36 1.42 10.38 11.03
N SER A 37 1.62 11.62 10.58
CA SER A 37 0.86 12.17 9.47
C SER A 37 1.12 11.21 8.33
N ALA A 38 0.24 10.22 8.17
CA ALA A 38 0.09 9.53 6.91
C ALA A 38 -0.19 10.69 5.97
N GLY A 39 0.81 11.06 5.16
CA GLY A 39 0.66 12.15 4.23
C GLY A 39 -0.56 11.88 3.37
N ALA A 40 -1.13 12.91 2.74
CA ALA A 40 -2.28 12.76 1.85
C ALA A 40 -2.04 11.76 0.69
N TYR A 41 -0.82 11.24 0.53
CA TYR A 41 -0.39 10.24 -0.44
C TYR A 41 0.53 9.18 0.19
N GLU A 42 0.50 7.97 -0.36
CA GLU A 42 1.40 6.86 0.02
C GLU A 42 2.76 6.91 -0.69
N TRP A 43 2.80 7.52 -1.88
CA TRP A 43 4.00 7.65 -2.70
C TRP A 43 3.96 8.94 -3.51
N ALA A 44 5.13 9.46 -3.87
CA ALA A 44 5.30 10.60 -4.76
C ALA A 44 6.59 10.44 -5.56
N GLY A 45 6.66 11.05 -6.74
CA GLY A 45 7.83 10.99 -7.61
C GLY A 45 7.80 12.04 -8.72
N ILE A 46 8.97 12.36 -9.26
CA ILE A 46 9.14 13.21 -10.44
C ILE A 46 9.60 12.31 -11.59
N PHE A 47 8.95 12.47 -12.75
CA PHE A 47 9.24 11.70 -13.96
C PHE A 47 9.48 12.66 -15.11
N GLU A 48 10.48 12.37 -15.95
CA GLU A 48 10.67 13.09 -17.20
C GLU A 48 9.56 12.72 -18.19
N VAL A 49 8.84 13.74 -18.68
CA VAL A 49 7.71 13.61 -19.60
C VAL A 49 7.96 14.44 -20.89
N PRO A 50 8.87 14.01 -21.78
CA PRO A 50 9.29 14.79 -22.95
C PRO A 50 8.21 14.98 -24.02
N GLN A 51 7.12 14.21 -23.99
CA GLN A 51 6.02 14.33 -24.95
C GLN A 51 4.96 15.31 -24.44
N SER A 52 4.16 15.87 -25.35
CA SER A 52 3.08 16.79 -25.00
C SER A 52 1.81 16.08 -24.51
N THR A 53 1.70 14.75 -24.68
CA THR A 53 0.48 14.01 -24.37
C THR A 53 0.80 12.60 -23.92
N TYR A 54 0.15 12.19 -22.83
CA TYR A 54 0.27 10.87 -22.24
C TYR A 54 -1.12 10.32 -21.90
N MET A 55 -1.26 9.00 -21.93
CA MET A 55 -2.46 8.30 -21.49
C MET A 55 -2.16 7.56 -20.20
N TRP A 56 -2.89 7.89 -19.13
CA TRP A 56 -2.82 7.15 -17.87
C TRP A 56 -3.91 6.08 -17.84
N THR A 57 -3.54 4.84 -17.53
CA THR A 57 -4.48 3.73 -17.39
C THR A 57 -4.38 3.12 -16.00
N ALA A 58 -5.51 2.93 -15.32
CA ALA A 58 -5.60 2.14 -14.10
C ALA A 58 -6.24 0.78 -14.40
N GLN A 59 -5.64 -0.29 -13.89
CA GLN A 59 -6.14 -1.66 -14.09
C GLN A 59 -7.06 -2.08 -12.94
N LYS A 60 -8.18 -2.72 -13.29
CA LYS A 60 -9.06 -3.43 -12.34
C LYS A 60 -8.57 -4.85 -12.14
N VAL A 61 -8.66 -5.36 -10.92
CA VAL A 61 -8.49 -6.78 -10.61
C VAL A 61 -9.88 -7.37 -10.38
N GLN A 62 -10.26 -8.38 -11.18
CA GLN A 62 -11.59 -9.02 -11.11
C GLN A 62 -12.78 -8.04 -11.23
N GLY A 63 -12.64 -6.99 -12.04
CA GLY A 63 -13.71 -6.02 -12.26
C GLY A 63 -13.82 -4.91 -11.21
N ASN A 64 -13.00 -4.95 -10.16
CA ASN A 64 -12.95 -3.93 -9.11
C ASN A 64 -11.63 -3.17 -9.16
N TYR A 65 -11.69 -1.85 -8.95
CA TYR A 65 -10.49 -1.11 -8.56
C TYR A 65 -10.21 -1.41 -7.09
N THR A 66 -8.92 -1.47 -6.73
CA THR A 66 -8.51 -1.76 -5.34
C THR A 66 -9.06 -0.73 -4.36
N ASP A 67 -9.24 0.53 -4.81
CA ASP A 67 -9.90 1.58 -4.04
C ASP A 67 -10.59 2.58 -5.01
N PRO A 68 -11.92 2.78 -4.93
CA PRO A 68 -12.65 3.75 -5.75
C PRO A 68 -12.35 5.22 -5.39
N THR A 69 -11.67 5.46 -4.27
CA THR A 69 -11.31 6.80 -3.77
C THR A 69 -9.87 7.19 -4.13
N MET A 70 -9.15 6.35 -4.86
CA MET A 70 -7.78 6.63 -5.28
C MET A 70 -7.73 7.90 -6.15
N LYS A 71 -6.99 8.91 -5.68
CA LYS A 71 -6.75 10.17 -6.37
C LYS A 71 -5.32 10.21 -6.92
N LEU A 72 -5.11 10.99 -7.97
CA LEU A 72 -3.80 11.30 -8.55
C LEU A 72 -3.71 12.81 -8.79
N ALA A 73 -2.64 13.44 -8.31
CA ALA A 73 -2.30 14.83 -8.60
C ALA A 73 -1.07 14.86 -9.53
N ILE A 74 -1.12 15.69 -10.57
CA ILE A 74 -0.01 15.89 -11.51
C ILE A 74 0.42 17.35 -11.42
N LEU A 75 1.63 17.57 -10.93
CA LEU A 75 2.24 18.89 -10.78
C LEU A 75 3.45 19.03 -11.71
N PRO A 76 3.70 20.20 -12.29
CA PRO A 76 4.93 20.45 -13.02
C PRO A 76 6.14 20.47 -12.07
N ALA A 77 7.27 19.97 -12.56
CA ALA A 77 8.56 20.05 -11.87
C ALA A 77 9.66 20.33 -12.89
N ASP A 78 10.60 21.21 -12.55
CA ASP A 78 11.70 21.60 -13.45
C ASP A 78 12.86 20.58 -13.47
N VAL A 79 13.10 19.90 -12.34
CA VAL A 79 14.20 18.94 -12.17
C VAL A 79 13.76 17.74 -11.33
N ALA A 80 14.29 16.55 -11.65
CA ALA A 80 13.99 15.30 -10.94
C ALA A 80 14.98 15.05 -9.79
N THR A 81 14.99 15.92 -8.78
CA THR A 81 15.79 15.74 -7.55
C THR A 81 14.93 15.54 -6.31
N GLN A 82 15.52 15.00 -5.24
CA GLN A 82 14.83 14.81 -3.96
C GLN A 82 14.39 16.15 -3.36
N GLU A 83 15.21 17.20 -3.50
CA GLU A 83 14.92 18.54 -3.02
C GLU A 83 13.71 19.14 -3.74
N ALA A 84 13.65 18.99 -5.07
CA ALA A 84 12.51 19.45 -5.87
C ALA A 84 11.22 18.69 -5.51
N LEU A 85 11.30 17.36 -5.32
CA LEU A 85 10.17 16.56 -4.87
C LEU A 85 9.69 16.99 -3.48
N GLY A 86 10.63 17.25 -2.55
CA GLY A 86 10.33 17.76 -1.22
C GLY A 86 9.68 19.15 -1.23
N ALA A 87 10.12 20.03 -2.13
CA ALA A 87 9.53 21.36 -2.31
C ALA A 87 8.07 21.31 -2.79
N LEU A 88 7.68 20.26 -3.53
CA LEU A 88 6.32 20.04 -4.03
C LEU A 88 5.40 19.29 -3.04
N ALA A 89 5.93 18.75 -1.94
CA ALA A 89 5.18 17.87 -1.04
C ALA A 89 3.89 18.51 -0.48
N GLN A 90 3.95 19.79 -0.07
CA GLN A 90 2.79 20.50 0.45
C GLN A 90 1.72 20.75 -0.62
N GLU A 91 2.14 21.14 -1.83
CA GLU A 91 1.20 21.37 -2.93
C GLU A 91 0.56 20.06 -3.41
N GLY A 92 1.36 18.98 -3.48
CA GLY A 92 0.84 17.65 -3.80
C GLY A 92 -0.19 17.16 -2.80
N ALA A 93 0.03 17.41 -1.50
CA ALA A 93 -0.94 17.07 -0.47
C ALA A 93 -2.25 17.87 -0.63
N ARG A 94 -2.14 19.19 -0.83
CA ARG A 94 -3.31 20.05 -1.03
C ARG A 94 -4.13 19.65 -2.26
N ALA A 95 -3.47 19.37 -3.39
CA ALA A 95 -4.13 18.94 -4.62
C ALA A 95 -4.94 17.64 -4.46
N LEU A 96 -4.53 16.74 -3.55
CA LEU A 96 -5.26 15.51 -3.25
C LEU A 96 -6.40 15.72 -2.25
N GLU A 97 -6.30 16.72 -1.38
CA GLU A 97 -7.33 17.06 -0.39
C GLU A 97 -8.47 17.90 -0.97
N GLU A 98 -8.21 18.66 -2.04
CA GLU A 98 -9.26 19.38 -2.75
C GLU A 98 -10.37 18.40 -3.17
N ALA A 99 -11.58 18.68 -2.67
CA ALA A 99 -12.77 17.92 -3.00
C ALA A 99 -13.22 18.32 -4.42
N CYS A 100 -13.50 17.31 -5.23
CA CYS A 100 -14.16 17.47 -6.53
C CYS A 100 -15.61 17.90 -6.33
#